data_AF-A0A6I1NSH1-F1
#
_entry.id   AF-A0A6I1NSH1-F1
#
_cell.length_a   1.000
_cell.length_b   1.000
_cell.length_c   1.000
_cell.angle_alpha   90.00
_cell.angle_beta   90.00
_cell.angle_gamma   90.00
#
_symmetry.space_group_name_H-M   'P 1'
#
loop_
_entity.id
_entity.type
_entity.pdbx_description
1 polymer ?
#
loop_
_entity_poly.entity_id
_entity_poly.type
_entity_poly.pdbx_seq_one_letter_code
_entity_poly.pdbx_strand_id
1 'polypeptide(L)'
;MMKLEGALFPWRFRVVLGLLGIMVAAICWRIIDLQVVDRDFLKGQGDARSVRHIPIPAHRGLITDRNGEPLAVSTPVTTLWANAKEMQLAKEKWPALAAALGQDPKALAERLEAQANKEFIYLVRGLTPEQGQAVLDLKVPG
;
A
#
# COMPACT_ATOMS: atom_id res chain seq x y z
N MET A 1 -19.74 -15.62 -50.77
CA MET A 1 -19.19 -16.98 -50.62
C MET A 1 -17.71 -16.91 -51.01
N MET A 2 -16.78 -17.06 -50.04
CA MET A 2 -15.36 -16.79 -50.24
C MET A 2 -14.76 -17.80 -51.23
N LYS A 3 -14.50 -17.37 -52.47
CA LYS A 3 -13.83 -18.17 -53.50
C LYS A 3 -12.33 -18.16 -53.19
N LEU A 4 -11.81 -19.30 -52.78
CA LEU A 4 -10.40 -19.52 -52.48
C LEU A 4 -9.70 -19.93 -53.79
N GLU A 5 -9.51 -18.98 -54.70
CA GLU A 5 -8.84 -19.21 -55.98
C GLU A 5 -7.33 -19.35 -55.73
N GLY A 6 -6.80 -20.57 -55.91
CA GLY A 6 -5.39 -20.90 -55.69
C GLY A 6 -5.11 -22.06 -54.72
N ALA A 7 -6.11 -22.56 -53.98
CA ALA A 7 -5.95 -23.70 -53.08
C ALA A 7 -6.38 -25.02 -53.76
N LEU A 8 -5.43 -25.93 -54.01
CA LEU A 8 -5.68 -27.26 -54.62
C LEU A 8 -6.72 -28.11 -53.86
N PHE A 9 -6.91 -27.86 -52.56
CA PHE A 9 -7.91 -28.52 -51.72
C PHE A 9 -8.62 -27.52 -50.79
N PRO A 10 -9.68 -26.84 -51.25
CA PRO A 10 -10.33 -25.74 -50.51
C PRO A 10 -10.95 -26.17 -49.17
N TRP A 11 -11.29 -27.45 -49.01
CA TRP A 11 -11.83 -27.98 -47.74
C TRP A 11 -10.76 -28.07 -46.65
N ARG A 12 -9.52 -28.49 -46.98
CA ARG A 12 -8.39 -28.56 -46.05
C ARG A 12 -8.05 -27.18 -45.52
N PHE A 13 -8.03 -26.20 -46.42
CA PHE A 13 -7.77 -24.80 -46.08
C PHE A 13 -8.83 -24.25 -45.11
N ARG A 14 -10.12 -24.50 -45.38
CA ARG A 14 -11.21 -24.07 -44.47
C ARG A 14 -11.12 -24.72 -43.10
N VAL A 15 -10.74 -26.01 -43.03
CA VAL A 15 -10.52 -26.71 -41.75
C VAL A 15 -9.39 -26.05 -40.96
N VAL A 16 -8.23 -25.82 -41.59
CA VAL A 16 -7.09 -25.16 -40.91
C VAL A 16 -7.45 -23.77 -40.42
N LEU A 17 -8.17 -22.99 -41.24
CA LEU A 17 -8.57 -21.62 -40.90
C LEU A 17 -9.61 -21.61 -39.77
N GLY A 18 -10.55 -22.56 -39.76
CA GLY A 18 -11.48 -22.77 -38.65
C GLY A 18 -10.75 -23.15 -37.35
N LEU A 19 -9.77 -24.05 -37.43
CA LEU A 19 -8.98 -24.50 -36.30
C LEU A 19 -8.14 -23.35 -35.71
N LEU A 20 -7.52 -22.53 -36.57
CA LEU A 20 -6.81 -21.33 -36.17
C LEU A 20 -7.76 -20.31 -35.51
N GLY A 21 -8.96 -20.12 -36.08
CA GLY A 21 -9.99 -19.24 -35.52
C GLY A 21 -10.44 -19.68 -34.12
N ILE A 22 -10.63 -20.98 -33.91
CA ILE A 22 -10.96 -21.56 -32.59
C ILE A 22 -9.82 -21.32 -31.60
N MET A 23 -8.56 -21.48 -32.02
CA MET A 23 -7.41 -21.26 -31.16
C MET A 23 -7.32 -19.80 -30.70
N VAL A 24 -7.53 -18.85 -31.61
CA VAL A 24 -7.59 -17.42 -31.27
C VAL A 24 -8.75 -17.12 -30.34
N ALA A 25 -9.94 -17.66 -30.61
CA ALA A 25 -11.11 -17.48 -29.76
C ALA A 25 -10.88 -18.02 -28.33
N ALA A 26 -10.22 -19.17 -28.18
CA ALA A 26 -9.87 -19.74 -26.89
C ALA A 26 -8.90 -18.84 -26.10
N ILE A 27 -7.91 -18.24 -26.77
CA ILE A 27 -7.00 -17.28 -26.14
C ILE A 27 -7.76 -16.02 -25.70
N CYS A 28 -8.60 -15.45 -26.57
CA CYS A 28 -9.42 -14.28 -26.23
C CYS A 28 -10.35 -14.57 -25.04
N TRP A 29 -11.00 -15.72 -25.03
CA TRP A 29 -11.82 -16.17 -23.89
C TRP A 29 -11.00 -16.20 -22.60
N ARG A 30 -9.81 -16.81 -22.63
CA ARG A 30 -8.93 -16.90 -21.45
C ARG A 30 -8.45 -15.53 -20.98
N ILE A 31 -8.22 -14.59 -21.90
CA ILE A 31 -7.86 -13.20 -21.55
C ILE A 31 -9.02 -12.52 -20.83
N ILE A 32 -10.25 -12.64 -21.34
CA ILE A 32 -11.44 -12.04 -20.73
C ILE A 32 -11.69 -12.64 -19.34
N ASP A 33 -11.59 -13.96 -19.21
CA ASP A 33 -11.71 -14.68 -17.94
C ASP A 33 -10.74 -14.12 -16.88
N LEU A 34 -9.46 -14.01 -17.21
CA LEU A 34 -8.44 -13.46 -16.31
C LEU A 34 -8.62 -11.95 -16.03
N GLN A 35 -9.08 -11.17 -17.01
CA GLN A 35 -9.16 -9.71 -16.88
C GLN A 35 -10.49 -9.20 -16.31
N VAL A 36 -11.57 -9.97 -16.38
CA VAL A 36 -12.91 -9.54 -15.96
C VAL A 36 -13.39 -10.32 -14.75
N VAL A 37 -13.18 -11.64 -14.71
CA VAL A 37 -13.66 -12.49 -13.61
C VAL A 37 -12.66 -12.52 -12.45
N ASP A 38 -11.38 -12.80 -12.75
CA ASP A 38 -10.35 -12.98 -11.71
C ASP A 38 -9.56 -11.70 -11.36
N ARG A 39 -9.93 -10.57 -11.94
CA ARG A 39 -9.19 -9.31 -11.81
C ARG A 39 -9.00 -8.88 -10.36
N ASP A 40 -10.05 -8.96 -9.57
CA ASP A 40 -10.03 -8.48 -8.18
C ASP A 40 -9.22 -9.41 -7.27
N PHE A 41 -9.25 -10.72 -7.52
CA PHE A 41 -8.45 -11.70 -6.79
C PHE A 41 -6.95 -11.57 -7.11
N LEU A 42 -6.58 -11.49 -8.40
CA LEU A 42 -5.19 -11.38 -8.83
C LEU A 42 -4.57 -10.03 -8.46
N LYS A 43 -5.35 -8.94 -8.54
CA LYS A 43 -4.90 -7.61 -8.10
C LYS A 43 -4.72 -7.56 -6.57
N GLY A 44 -5.63 -8.16 -5.80
CA GLY A 44 -5.48 -8.29 -4.35
C GLY A 44 -4.21 -9.02 -3.93
N GLN A 45 -3.84 -10.10 -4.63
CA GLN A 45 -2.58 -10.82 -4.39
C GLN A 45 -1.34 -10.00 -4.79
N GLY A 46 -1.45 -9.17 -5.83
CA GLY A 46 -0.39 -8.22 -6.21
C GLY A 46 -0.19 -7.10 -5.19
N ASP A 47 -1.28 -6.52 -4.71
CA ASP A 47 -1.26 -5.45 -3.70
C ASP A 47 -0.75 -5.96 -2.35
N ALA A 48 -1.17 -7.17 -1.93
CA ALA A 48 -0.68 -7.85 -0.73
C ALA A 48 0.81 -8.17 -0.78
N ARG A 49 1.39 -8.25 -1.98
CA ARG A 49 2.82 -8.50 -2.20
C ARG A 49 3.56 -7.26 -2.73
N SER A 50 2.96 -6.07 -2.64
CA SER A 50 3.58 -4.83 -3.09
C SER A 50 4.92 -4.62 -2.36
N VAL A 51 6.01 -4.69 -3.11
CA VAL A 51 7.34 -4.36 -2.60
C VAL A 51 7.35 -2.86 -2.31
N ARG A 52 7.35 -2.48 -1.03
CA ARG A 52 7.42 -1.09 -0.61
C ARG A 52 8.87 -0.73 -0.29
N HIS A 53 9.39 0.31 -0.95
CA HIS A 53 10.65 0.92 -0.57
C HIS A 53 10.40 1.89 0.59
N ILE A 54 10.85 1.54 1.78
CA ILE A 54 10.84 2.43 2.95
C ILE A 54 12.26 3.01 3.09
N PRO A 55 12.45 4.34 2.95
CA PRO A 55 13.78 4.93 3.11
C PRO A 55 14.23 4.82 4.56
N ILE A 56 15.42 4.25 4.78
CA ILE A 56 16.05 4.22 6.10
C ILE A 56 16.77 5.57 6.28
N PRO A 57 16.40 6.38 7.30
CA PRO A 57 17.02 7.68 7.51
C PRO A 57 18.48 7.50 7.93
N ALA A 58 19.40 8.19 7.24
CA ALA A 58 20.81 8.23 7.61
C ALA A 58 21.03 9.15 8.83
N HIS A 59 21.95 8.78 9.70
CA HIS A 59 22.34 9.62 10.83
C HIS A 59 23.08 10.87 10.32
N ARG A 60 22.67 12.05 10.82
CA ARG A 60 23.41 13.29 10.54
C ARG A 60 24.70 13.31 11.36
N GLY A 61 25.80 13.71 10.72
CA GLY A 61 27.11 13.80 11.34
C GLY A 61 27.14 14.79 12.51
N LEU A 62 27.97 14.47 13.51
CA LEU A 62 28.24 15.32 14.67
C LEU A 62 29.00 16.58 14.20
N ILE A 63 28.51 17.76 14.57
CA ILE A 63 29.25 19.01 14.35
C ILE A 63 29.96 19.35 15.65
N THR A 64 31.29 19.41 15.61
CA THR A 64 32.14 19.76 16.76
C THR A 64 32.85 21.08 16.53
N ASP A 65 33.14 21.83 17.60
CA ASP A 65 34.06 22.96 17.57
C ASP A 65 35.52 22.47 17.41
N ARG A 66 36.45 23.40 17.21
CA ARG A 66 37.90 23.16 17.08
C ARG A 66 38.53 22.42 18.26
N ASN A 67 37.90 22.48 19.42
CA ASN A 67 38.34 21.81 20.65
C ASN A 67 37.69 20.43 20.86
N GLY A 68 36.83 19.98 19.93
CA GLY A 68 36.11 18.71 20.03
C GLY A 68 34.76 18.78 20.75
N GLU A 69 34.36 19.96 21.25
CA GLU A 69 33.06 20.15 21.91
C GLU A 69 31.89 20.06 20.92
N PRO A 70 30.83 19.30 21.23
CA PRO A 70 29.70 19.12 20.32
C PRO A 70 28.82 20.37 20.24
N LEU A 71 28.59 20.88 19.03
CA LEU A 71 27.69 22.01 18.74
C LEU A 71 26.32 21.57 18.22
N ALA A 72 26.25 20.44 17.52
CA ALA A 72 24.99 19.85 17.07
C ALA A 72 25.06 18.32 17.05
N VAL A 73 24.10 17.67 17.71
CA VAL A 73 24.03 16.21 17.90
C VAL A 73 22.72 15.69 17.33
N SER A 74 22.78 14.52 16.68
CA SER A 74 21.59 13.77 16.24
C SER A 74 21.02 12.98 17.41
N THR A 75 19.95 13.49 18.03
CA THR A 75 19.24 12.76 19.09
C THR A 75 18.16 11.85 18.48
N PRO A 76 18.06 10.57 18.89
CA PRO A 76 17.00 9.69 18.44
C PRO A 76 15.64 10.21 18.93
N VAL A 77 14.70 10.34 18.00
CA VAL A 77 13.31 10.74 18.29
C VAL A 77 12.36 9.73 17.68
N THR A 78 11.21 9.55 18.32
CA THR A 78 10.16 8.64 17.85
C THR A 78 9.09 9.45 17.13
N THR A 79 8.71 8.99 15.94
CA THR A 79 7.57 9.55 15.19
C THR A 79 6.51 8.48 15.09
N LEU A 80 5.31 8.80 15.56
CA LEU A 80 4.17 7.88 15.52
C LEU A 80 3.33 8.18 14.29
N TRP A 81 3.01 7.13 13.56
CA TRP A 81 2.12 7.14 12.41
C TRP A 81 1.10 6.02 12.60
N ALA A 82 -0.02 6.13 11.89
CA ALA A 82 -1.07 5.13 11.93
C ALA A 82 -1.66 4.86 10.55
N ASN A 83 -2.18 3.65 10.38
CA ASN A 83 -3.02 3.23 9.28
C ASN A 83 -4.49 3.57 9.60
N ALA A 84 -5.05 4.55 8.90
CA ALA A 84 -6.40 5.02 9.17
C ALA A 84 -7.46 3.93 8.98
N LYS A 85 -7.23 2.98 8.07
CA LYS A 85 -8.17 1.88 7.79
C LYS A 85 -8.26 0.91 8.97
N GLU A 86 -7.11 0.54 9.54
CA GLU A 86 -7.05 -0.35 10.71
C GLU A 86 -7.57 0.35 11.97
N MET A 87 -7.27 1.64 12.10
CA MET A 87 -7.78 2.48 13.20
C MET A 87 -9.32 2.55 13.24
N GLN A 88 -10.02 2.39 12.11
CA GLN A 88 -11.49 2.35 12.09
C GLN A 88 -12.08 1.15 12.85
N LEU A 89 -11.31 0.07 13.02
CA LEU A 89 -11.75 -1.12 13.76
C LEU A 89 -11.72 -0.92 15.27
N ALA A 90 -10.99 0.09 15.76
CA ALA A 90 -10.76 0.35 17.17
C ALA A 90 -11.14 1.79 17.57
N LYS A 91 -12.30 2.26 17.08
CA LYS A 91 -12.82 3.61 17.38
C LYS A 91 -12.94 3.86 18.89
N GLU A 92 -13.24 2.83 19.68
CA GLU A 92 -13.32 2.96 21.14
C GLU A 92 -12.01 3.38 21.81
N LYS A 93 -10.86 3.13 21.17
CA LYS A 93 -9.53 3.47 21.71
C LYS A 93 -9.04 4.87 21.32
N TRP A 94 -9.73 5.56 20.41
CA TRP A 94 -9.31 6.89 19.94
C TRP A 94 -9.22 7.95 21.05
N PRO A 95 -10.15 8.00 22.03
CA PRO A 95 -10.04 8.96 23.13
C PRO A 95 -8.80 8.73 24.01
N ALA A 96 -8.45 7.46 24.27
CA ALA A 96 -7.25 7.11 25.03
C ALA A 96 -5.97 7.47 24.27
N LEU A 97 -5.95 7.23 22.95
CA LEU A 97 -4.86 7.63 22.08
C LEU A 97 -4.70 9.16 22.05
N ALA A 98 -5.80 9.89 21.91
CA ALA A 98 -5.80 11.36 21.91
C ALA A 98 -5.24 11.90 23.24
N ALA A 99 -5.67 11.35 24.38
CA ALA A 99 -5.17 11.73 25.70
C ALA A 99 -3.66 11.48 25.83
N ALA A 100 -3.17 10.33 25.38
CA ALA A 100 -1.74 10.01 25.43
C ALA A 100 -0.89 10.88 24.50
N LEU A 101 -1.46 11.34 23.39
CA LEU A 101 -0.84 12.28 22.46
C LEU A 101 -1.01 13.75 22.87
N GLY A 102 -1.79 14.05 23.91
CA GLY A 102 -2.15 15.42 24.30
C GLY A 102 -2.97 16.16 23.25
N GLN A 103 -3.73 15.45 22.41
CA GLN A 103 -4.58 16.01 21.37
C GLN A 103 -6.05 16.01 21.80
N ASP A 104 -6.85 16.92 21.23
CA ASP A 104 -8.29 16.91 21.44
C ASP A 104 -8.91 15.65 20.79
N PRO A 105 -9.67 14.83 21.54
CA PRO A 105 -10.29 13.61 21.01
C PRO A 105 -11.19 13.84 19.81
N LYS A 106 -11.93 14.96 19.77
CA LYS A 106 -12.82 15.27 18.64
C LYS A 106 -12.02 15.63 17.40
N ALA A 107 -11.04 16.52 17.53
CA ALA A 107 -10.15 16.87 16.42
C ALA A 107 -9.39 15.67 15.86
N LEU A 108 -8.91 14.75 16.71
CA LEU A 108 -8.25 13.52 16.25
C LEU A 108 -9.24 12.61 15.50
N ALA A 109 -10.44 12.42 16.04
CA ALA A 109 -11.47 11.60 15.41
C ALA A 109 -11.87 12.13 14.03
N GLU A 110 -12.15 13.43 13.92
CA GLU A 110 -12.48 14.09 12.64
C GLU A 110 -11.34 13.92 11.62
N ARG A 111 -10.08 14.05 12.05
CA ARG A 111 -8.92 13.85 11.18
C ARG A 111 -8.80 12.40 10.69
N LEU A 112 -9.02 11.42 11.57
CA LEU A 112 -8.97 10.00 11.23
C LEU A 112 -10.13 9.60 10.31
N GLU A 113 -11.32 10.18 10.50
CA GLU A 113 -12.48 9.94 9.63
C GLU A 113 -12.31 10.59 8.25
N ALA A 114 -11.87 11.85 8.19
CA ALA A 114 -11.60 12.53 6.93
C ALA A 114 -10.53 11.83 6.07
N GLN A 115 -9.66 11.04 6.69
CA GLN A 115 -8.58 10.32 6.04
C GLN A 115 -8.71 8.79 6.16
N ALA A 116 -9.92 8.27 6.40
CA ALA A 116 -10.19 6.84 6.64
C ALA A 116 -9.65 5.90 5.55
N ASN A 117 -9.52 6.40 4.31
CA ASN A 117 -9.01 5.61 3.19
C ASN A 117 -7.47 5.56 3.08
N LYS A 118 -6.72 6.30 3.92
CA LYS A 118 -5.25 6.35 3.87
C LYS A 118 -4.62 5.29 4.76
N GLU A 119 -3.58 4.63 4.25
CA GLU A 119 -2.80 3.63 4.99
C GLU A 119 -1.66 4.24 5.83
N PHE A 120 -1.45 5.55 5.72
CA PHE A 120 -0.39 6.24 6.43
C PHE A 120 -0.79 7.68 6.77
N ILE A 121 -0.85 7.98 8.06
CA ILE A 121 -1.09 9.31 8.62
C ILE A 121 -0.13 9.53 9.78
N TYR A 122 0.51 10.70 9.84
CA TYR A 122 1.30 11.09 11.01
C TYR A 122 0.38 11.45 12.17
N LEU A 123 0.57 10.80 13.32
CA LEU A 123 -0.10 11.15 14.56
C LEU A 123 0.61 12.32 15.24
N VAL A 124 1.93 12.17 15.45
CA VAL A 124 2.83 13.15 16.06
C VAL A 124 4.27 12.87 15.62
N ARG A 125 5.10 13.90 15.56
CA ARG A 125 6.51 13.82 15.17
C ARG A 125 7.41 14.33 16.29
N GLY A 126 8.58 13.72 16.43
CA GLY A 126 9.63 14.23 17.33
C GLY A 126 9.39 14.00 18.81
N LEU A 127 8.68 12.93 19.18
CA LEU A 127 8.55 12.53 20.59
C LEU A 127 9.87 12.00 21.12
N THR A 128 10.10 12.13 22.42
CA THR A 128 11.18 11.37 23.07
C THR A 128 10.87 9.87 22.98
N PRO A 129 11.89 9.00 22.99
CA PRO A 129 11.67 7.55 22.99
C PRO A 129 10.75 7.07 24.13
N GLU A 130 10.85 7.66 25.32
CA GLU A 130 10.01 7.26 26.46
C GLU A 130 8.53 7.62 26.23
N GLN A 131 8.26 8.82 25.70
CA GLN A 131 6.90 9.26 25.36
C GLN A 131 6.30 8.41 24.24
N GLY A 132 7.11 8.09 23.21
CA GLY A 132 6.70 7.21 22.13
C GLY A 132 6.31 5.82 22.64
N GLN A 133 7.11 5.25 23.55
CA GLN A 133 6.84 3.94 24.12
C GLN A 133 5.54 3.92 24.94
N ALA A 134 5.29 4.95 25.76
CA ALA A 134 4.05 5.04 26.54
C ALA A 134 2.78 5.00 25.67
N VAL A 135 2.83 5.58 24.47
CA VAL A 135 1.72 5.52 23.51
C VAL A 135 1.62 4.14 22.85
N LEU A 136 2.76 3.52 22.50
CA LEU A 136 2.80 2.17 21.91
C LEU A 136 2.27 1.10 22.87
N ASP A 137 2.49 1.27 24.17
CA ASP A 137 2.05 0.35 25.22
C ASP A 137 0.51 0.29 25.34
N LEU A 138 -0.22 1.28 24.81
CA LEU A 138 -1.68 1.26 24.71
C LEU A 138 -2.20 0.20 23.72
N LYS A 139 -1.32 -0.33 22.84
CA LYS A 139 -1.63 -1.37 21.85
C LYS A 139 -2.92 -1.04 21.08
N VAL A 140 -2.98 0.19 20.58
CA VAL A 140 -4.06 0.62 19.68
C VAL A 140 -3.80 -0.02 18.32
N PRO A 141 -4.76 -0.73 17.72
CA PRO A 141 -4.62 -1.31 16.39
C PRO A 141 -4.50 -0.23 15.31
N GLY A 142 -3.58 -0.42 14.38
CA GLY A 142 -3.26 0.49 13.27
C GLY A 142 -2.08 1.40 13.58
#